data_AF-A0A835UK08-F1
#
_entry.id   AF-A0A835UK08-F1
#
_cell.length_a   1.000
_cell.length_b   1.000
_cell.length_c   1.000
_cell.angle_alpha   90.00
_cell.angle_beta   90.00
_cell.angle_gamma   90.00
#
_symmetry.space_group_name_H-M   'P 1'
#
loop_
_entity.id
_entity.type
_entity.pdbx_description
1 polymer ?
#
loop_
_entity_poly.entity_id
_entity_poly.type
_entity_poly.pdbx_seq_one_letter_code
_entity_poly.pdbx_strand_id
1 'polypeptide(L)'
;MIAVAFGYLDYLLQQLLKICFMEMQMEELVDERGATTMIVEAVWEVIRGLEIGAFEEVKNWVRLMKDYVKMRVLTVVGSPKLGLYEMGFGWARPTKVELVSIGKTRAFLLVDSREVDGGIKVGIALLI
;
A
#
# COMPACT_ATOMS: atom_id res chain seq x y z
N MET A 1 3.57 -13.83 -3.56
CA MET A 1 3.50 -12.62 -4.40
C MET A 1 2.86 -11.49 -3.62
N ILE A 2 3.57 -10.37 -3.46
CA ILE A 2 3.13 -9.21 -2.67
C ILE A 2 3.04 -8.03 -3.65
N ALA A 3 1.87 -7.46 -3.89
CA ALA A 3 1.78 -6.24 -4.69
C ALA A 3 1.69 -5.05 -3.74
N VAL A 4 2.68 -4.15 -3.74
CA VAL A 4 2.61 -2.95 -2.90
C VAL A 4 2.01 -1.84 -3.76
N ALA A 5 0.70 -1.61 -3.62
CA ALA A 5 -0.04 -0.61 -4.38
C ALA A 5 -0.24 0.66 -3.55
N PHE A 6 0.75 1.56 -3.54
CA PHE A 6 0.53 2.88 -2.96
C PHE A 6 -0.63 3.56 -3.69
N GLY A 7 -1.66 3.99 -2.94
CA GLY A 7 -2.93 4.47 -3.46
C GLY A 7 -3.57 5.50 -2.55
N TYR A 8 -3.97 6.63 -3.13
CA TYR A 8 -4.77 7.67 -2.50
C TYR A 8 -6.10 7.82 -3.25
N LEU A 9 -7.19 8.03 -2.52
CA LEU A 9 -8.45 8.49 -3.09
C LEU A 9 -8.47 10.03 -3.05
N ASP A 10 -8.48 10.68 -4.21
CA ASP A 10 -9.21 11.95 -4.34
C ASP A 10 -9.62 12.19 -5.81
N TYR A 11 -10.91 12.46 -6.03
CA TYR A 11 -11.58 12.41 -7.33
C TYR A 11 -11.28 13.58 -8.29
N LEU A 12 -10.41 14.53 -7.91
CA LEU A 12 -10.31 15.84 -8.60
C LEU A 12 -8.91 16.27 -9.08
N LEU A 13 -7.84 15.55 -8.73
CA LEU A 13 -6.48 15.90 -9.16
C LEU A 13 -5.85 14.68 -9.82
N GLN A 14 -5.44 14.81 -11.09
CA GLN A 14 -4.67 13.80 -11.79
C GLN A 14 -3.48 13.37 -10.94
N GLN A 15 -3.57 12.20 -10.32
CA GLN A 15 -2.60 11.71 -9.37
C GLN A 15 -1.56 10.87 -10.13
N LEU A 16 -0.27 11.19 -9.96
CA LEU A 16 0.84 10.33 -10.39
C LEU A 16 0.95 9.15 -9.42
N LEU A 17 0.03 8.19 -9.56
CA LEU A 17 0.03 6.95 -8.81
C LEU A 17 0.65 5.83 -9.65
N LYS A 18 1.75 5.24 -9.19
CA LYS A 18 2.31 4.02 -9.79
C LYS A 18 2.10 2.85 -8.83
N ILE A 19 1.33 1.86 -9.29
CA ILE A 19 1.21 0.57 -8.60
C ILE A 19 2.53 -0.19 -8.82
N CYS A 20 3.12 -0.67 -7.74
CA CYS A 20 4.36 -1.43 -7.79
C CYS A 20 4.09 -2.90 -7.49
N PHE A 21 4.74 -3.77 -8.25
CA PHE A 21 4.61 -5.21 -8.11
C PHE A 21 5.96 -5.78 -7.67
N MET A 22 5.92 -6.67 -6.69
CA MET A 22 7.08 -7.45 -6.28
C MET A 22 6.67 -8.91 -6.13
N GLU A 23 7.49 -9.81 -6.64
CA GLU A 23 7.24 -11.24 -6.57
C GLU A 23 8.25 -11.86 -5.62
N MET A 24 7.74 -12.65 -4.68
CA MET A 24 8.54 -13.36 -3.67
C MET A 24 7.91 -14.73 -3.46
N GLN A 25 8.77 -15.73 -3.22
CA GLN A 25 8.34 -17.08 -2.90
C GLN A 25 7.81 -17.14 -1.47
N MET A 26 6.83 -18.00 -1.22
CA MET A 26 6.20 -18.05 0.11
C MET A 26 7.17 -18.61 1.15
N GLU A 27 8.03 -19.53 0.72
CA GLU A 27 9.06 -20.21 1.50
C GLU A 27 10.07 -19.19 2.06
N GLU A 28 10.42 -18.17 1.26
CA GLU A 28 11.31 -17.07 1.65
C GLU A 28 10.66 -16.14 2.68
N LEU A 29 9.32 -16.01 2.66
CA LEU A 29 8.56 -15.15 3.57
C LEU A 29 8.32 -15.78 4.94
N VAL A 30 8.42 -17.11 5.05
CA VAL A 30 8.17 -17.87 6.27
C VAL A 30 9.46 -18.10 7.08
N ASP A 31 10.63 -17.85 6.48
CA ASP A 31 11.90 -17.87 7.22
C ASP A 31 12.10 -16.58 8.04
N GLU A 32 11.79 -16.65 9.33
CA GLU A 32 11.80 -15.51 10.26
C GLU A 32 13.13 -14.73 10.31
N ARG A 33 14.26 -15.38 10.00
CA ARG A 33 15.58 -14.75 10.08
C ARG A 33 16.00 -14.03 8.80
N GLY A 34 15.52 -14.48 7.64
CA GLY A 34 15.88 -13.94 6.32
C GLY A 34 14.81 -13.06 5.67
N ALA A 35 13.52 -13.32 5.97
CA ALA A 35 12.39 -12.72 5.27
C ALA A 35 12.36 -11.20 5.36
N THR A 36 12.62 -10.63 6.54
CA THR A 36 12.52 -9.18 6.76
C THR A 36 13.53 -8.42 5.92
N THR A 37 14.81 -8.84 5.92
CA THR A 37 15.86 -8.19 5.14
C THR A 37 15.56 -8.27 3.65
N MET A 38 15.16 -9.45 3.16
CA MET A 38 14.79 -9.64 1.76
C MET A 38 13.61 -8.74 1.34
N ILE A 39 12.55 -8.66 2.16
CA ILE A 39 11.39 -7.79 1.89
C ILE A 39 11.82 -6.33 1.82
N VAL A 40 12.62 -5.86 2.78
CA VAL A 40 13.08 -4.48 2.84
C VAL A 40 13.94 -4.14 1.61
N GLU A 41 14.89 -4.99 1.24
CA GLU A 41 15.73 -4.81 0.07
C GLU A 41 14.91 -4.78 -1.23
N ALA A 42 13.97 -5.71 -1.39
CA ALA A 42 13.14 -5.76 -2.58
C ALA A 42 12.20 -4.54 -2.70
N VAL A 43 11.61 -4.07 -1.59
CA VAL A 43 10.84 -2.82 -1.58
C VAL A 43 11.72 -1.62 -1.89
N TRP A 44 12.94 -1.57 -1.35
CA TRP A 44 13.89 -0.49 -1.58
C TRP A 44 14.32 -0.39 -3.04
N GLU A 45 14.63 -1.50 -3.69
CA GLU A 45 15.01 -1.53 -5.11
C GLU A 45 13.86 -1.05 -6.01
N VAL A 46 12.62 -1.42 -5.68
CA VAL A 46 11.43 -0.90 -6.36
C VAL A 46 11.34 0.62 -6.20
N ILE A 47 11.49 1.15 -4.97
CA ILE A 47 11.42 2.60 -4.70
C ILE A 47 12.52 3.34 -5.47
N ARG A 48 13.75 2.84 -5.48
CA ARG A 48 14.85 3.43 -6.26
C ARG A 48 14.56 3.45 -7.75
N GLY A 49 13.94 2.38 -8.28
CA GLY A 49 13.49 2.33 -9.66
C GLY A 49 12.44 3.38 -10.02
N LEU A 50 11.65 3.87 -9.05
CA LEU A 50 10.65 4.92 -9.27
C LEU A 50 11.27 6.31 -9.46
N GLU A 51 12.42 6.59 -8.84
CA GLU A 51 13.14 7.86 -8.99
C GLU A 51 13.71 8.01 -10.41
N ILE A 52 13.99 6.89 -11.08
CA ILE A 52 14.54 6.84 -12.45
C ILE A 52 13.37 6.79 -13.46
N GLY A 53 12.60 7.88 -13.56
CA GLY A 53 11.75 8.20 -14.72
C GLY A 53 10.73 7.13 -15.17
N ALA A 54 10.37 6.15 -14.34
CA ALA A 54 9.62 4.96 -14.75
C ALA A 54 8.10 5.18 -14.90
N PHE A 55 7.68 6.25 -15.56
CA PHE A 55 6.27 6.61 -15.77
C PHE A 55 5.66 6.08 -17.08
N GLU A 56 6.43 5.43 -17.96
CA GLU A 56 5.91 4.95 -19.25
C GLU A 56 4.94 3.75 -19.13
N GLU A 57 4.98 3.00 -18.02
CA GLU A 57 4.22 1.75 -17.85
C GLU A 57 2.79 1.94 -17.34
N VAL A 58 2.39 3.17 -17.01
CA VAL A 58 1.05 3.47 -16.47
C VAL A 58 -0.05 3.04 -17.44
N LYS A 59 0.18 3.00 -18.76
CA LYS A 59 -0.89 2.61 -19.71
C LYS A 59 -1.39 1.15 -19.57
N ASN A 60 -0.62 0.25 -18.95
CA ASN A 60 -0.97 -1.17 -18.85
C ASN A 60 -1.41 -1.63 -17.45
N TRP A 61 -1.50 -0.72 -16.47
CA TRP A 61 -1.80 -1.08 -15.07
C TRP A 61 -3.13 -1.84 -14.92
N VAL A 62 -4.16 -1.46 -15.69
CA VAL A 62 -5.49 -2.12 -15.65
C VAL A 62 -5.41 -3.59 -16.07
N ARG A 63 -4.59 -3.90 -17.07
CA ARG A 63 -4.40 -5.27 -17.55
C ARG A 63 -3.64 -6.09 -16.52
N LEU A 64 -2.55 -5.54 -15.98
CA LEU A 64 -1.77 -6.16 -14.91
C LEU A 64 -2.66 -6.48 -13.71
N MET A 65 -3.48 -5.53 -13.26
CA MET A 65 -4.41 -5.73 -12.14
C MET A 65 -5.38 -6.90 -12.37
N LYS A 66 -5.89 -7.10 -13.60
CA LYS A 66 -6.78 -8.23 -13.90
C LYS A 66 -6.10 -9.59 -13.74
N ASP A 67 -4.82 -9.67 -14.09
CA ASP A 67 -4.04 -10.90 -13.95
C ASP A 67 -3.68 -11.15 -12.49
N TYR A 68 -3.34 -10.08 -11.74
CA TYR A 68 -3.00 -10.16 -10.31
C TYR A 68 -4.18 -10.47 -9.38
N VAL A 69 -5.40 -10.02 -9.71
CA VAL A 69 -6.61 -10.37 -8.93
C VAL A 69 -6.86 -11.88 -8.90
N LYS A 70 -6.36 -12.63 -9.89
CA LYS A 70 -6.46 -14.10 -9.92
C LYS A 70 -5.38 -14.79 -9.08
N MET A 71 -4.36 -14.07 -8.64
CA MET A 71 -3.23 -14.59 -7.87
C MET A 71 -3.43 -14.32 -6.37
N ARG A 72 -2.71 -15.06 -5.51
CA ARG A 72 -2.64 -14.75 -4.07
C ARG A 72 -1.77 -13.52 -3.84
N VAL A 73 -2.37 -12.35 -4.00
CA VAL A 73 -1.72 -11.05 -3.83
C VAL A 73 -2.07 -10.45 -2.49
N LEU A 74 -1.05 -9.94 -1.82
CA LEU A 74 -1.19 -9.07 -0.66
C LEU A 74 -0.98 -7.63 -1.10
N THR A 75 -1.95 -6.75 -0.80
CA THR A 75 -1.91 -5.34 -1.20
C THR A 75 -1.55 -4.45 -0.02
N VAL A 76 -0.73 -3.42 -0.21
CA VAL A 76 -0.55 -2.36 0.80
C VAL A 76 -1.05 -1.06 0.20
N VAL A 77 -1.93 -0.34 0.88
CA VAL A 77 -2.52 0.93 0.44
C VAL A 77 -2.37 2.00 1.51
N GLY A 78 -2.49 3.27 1.13
CA GLY A 78 -2.33 4.41 2.02
C GLY A 78 -0.87 4.82 2.26
N SER A 79 -0.68 5.78 3.15
CA SER A 79 0.62 6.25 3.62
C SER A 79 0.48 7.01 4.96
N PRO A 80 1.46 6.96 5.87
CA PRO A 80 1.43 7.77 7.08
C PRO A 80 1.54 9.27 6.79
N LYS A 81 2.06 9.66 5.61
CA LYS A 81 2.19 11.06 5.20
C LYS A 81 0.86 11.72 4.83
N LEU A 82 -0.23 10.95 4.88
CA LEU A 82 -1.54 11.39 4.44
C LEU A 82 -2.25 12.28 5.45
N GLY A 83 -1.83 12.22 6.72
CA GLY A 83 -2.36 13.08 7.79
C GLY A 83 -3.86 12.95 7.95
N LEU A 84 -4.42 11.74 7.78
CA LEU A 84 -5.87 11.54 7.76
C LEU A 84 -6.50 11.85 9.13
N TYR A 85 -5.76 11.66 10.23
CA TYR A 85 -6.22 12.05 11.55
C TYR A 85 -6.12 13.56 11.84
N GLU A 86 -5.44 14.33 10.98
CA GLU A 86 -5.41 15.79 11.04
C GLU A 86 -6.58 16.43 10.27
N MET A 87 -7.26 15.67 9.42
CA MET A 87 -8.39 16.14 8.61
C MET A 87 -9.70 16.19 9.40
N GLY A 88 -9.83 17.19 10.28
CA GLY A 88 -11.05 17.43 11.06
C GLY A 88 -12.14 18.22 10.33
N PHE A 89 -11.83 18.91 9.23
CA PHE A 89 -12.79 19.74 8.46
C PHE A 89 -13.58 20.76 9.30
N GLY A 90 -12.97 21.32 10.35
CA GLY A 90 -13.62 22.24 11.29
C GLY A 90 -14.30 21.56 12.49
N TRP A 91 -14.37 20.22 12.49
CA TRP A 91 -14.69 19.42 13.67
C TRP A 91 -13.43 18.99 14.42
N ALA A 92 -13.64 18.26 15.51
CA ALA A 92 -12.58 17.53 16.19
C ALA A 92 -11.93 16.51 15.24
N ARG A 93 -10.66 16.20 15.50
CA ARG A 93 -9.90 15.17 14.77
C ARG A 93 -10.67 13.83 14.72
N PRO A 94 -10.62 13.09 13.60
CA PRO A 94 -11.25 11.78 13.48
C PRO A 94 -10.88 10.85 14.64
N THR A 95 -11.84 10.07 15.12
CA THR A 95 -11.58 9.05 16.15
C THR A 95 -11.07 7.75 15.54
N LYS A 96 -11.48 7.46 14.30
CA LYS A 96 -11.11 6.27 13.55
C LYS A 96 -11.06 6.60 12.06
N VAL A 97 -10.03 6.07 11.39
CA VAL A 97 -9.92 6.08 9.93
C VAL A 97 -9.95 4.63 9.46
N GLU A 98 -10.83 4.34 8.49
CA GLU A 98 -10.95 3.03 7.86
C GLU A 98 -11.12 3.19 6.35
N LEU A 99 -10.56 2.26 5.59
CA LEU A 99 -10.76 2.20 4.15
C LEU A 99 -11.74 1.06 3.83
N VAL A 100 -12.96 1.41 3.46
CA VAL A 100 -14.03 0.42 3.23
C VAL A 100 -13.81 -0.36 1.92
N SER A 101 -13.20 0.28 0.91
CA SER A 101 -13.00 -0.32 -0.41
C SER A 101 -12.10 -1.55 -0.42
N ILE A 102 -11.27 -1.74 0.61
CA ILE A 102 -10.39 -2.90 0.74
C ILE A 102 -11.04 -4.11 1.40
N GLY A 103 -12.30 -4.03 1.85
CA GLY A 103 -12.96 -5.12 2.59
C GLY A 103 -13.09 -6.44 1.81
N LYS A 104 -13.02 -6.41 0.48
CA LYS A 104 -13.01 -7.60 -0.39
C LYS A 104 -11.62 -7.92 -0.96
N THR A 105 -10.58 -7.38 -0.35
CA THR A 105 -9.20 -7.53 -0.79
C THR A 105 -8.35 -8.01 0.37
N ARG A 106 -7.26 -8.73 0.08
CA ARG A 106 -6.22 -9.03 1.06
C ARG A 106 -5.28 -7.84 1.13
N ALA A 107 -5.62 -6.86 1.96
CA ALA A 107 -4.89 -5.60 1.98
C ALA A 107 -4.55 -5.09 3.37
N PHE A 108 -3.41 -4.41 3.46
CA PHE A 108 -3.00 -3.58 4.57
C PHE A 108 -3.28 -2.10 4.25
N LEU A 109 -3.84 -1.39 5.21
CA LEU A 109 -3.99 0.06 5.18
C LEU A 109 -2.91 0.67 6.08
N LEU A 110 -2.06 1.54 5.54
CA LEU A 110 -1.10 2.33 6.29
C LEU A 110 -1.59 3.76 6.43
N VAL A 111 -1.75 4.23 7.67
CA VAL A 111 -2.15 5.61 7.99
C VAL A 111 -1.36 6.12 9.20
N ASP A 112 -1.41 7.42 9.42
CA ASP A 112 -0.90 8.07 10.62
C ASP A 112 -1.63 7.57 11.89
N SER A 113 -0.94 7.58 13.03
CA SER A 113 -1.52 7.30 14.33
C SER A 113 -2.07 8.58 14.95
N ARG A 114 -3.22 8.44 15.61
CA ARG A 114 -3.79 9.52 16.44
C ARG A 114 -3.13 9.58 17.82
N GLU A 115 -2.66 8.44 18.30
CA GLU A 115 -2.25 8.21 19.68
C GLU A 115 -0.79 8.57 19.93
N VAL A 116 0.07 8.37 18.93
CA VAL A 116 1.51 8.59 19.03
C VAL A 116 1.96 9.48 17.88
N ASP A 117 2.62 10.59 18.18
CA ASP A 117 3.20 11.47 17.18
C ASP A 117 4.26 10.72 16.34
N GLY A 118 4.19 10.86 15.02
CA GLY A 118 4.97 10.05 14.08
C GLY A 118 4.62 8.54 14.07
N GLY A 119 3.61 8.12 14.82
CA GLY A 119 3.17 6.72 14.85
C GLY A 119 2.50 6.28 13.56
N ILE A 120 2.59 4.99 13.25
CA ILE A 120 1.94 4.36 12.09
C ILE A 120 0.88 3.40 12.59
N LYS A 121 -0.32 3.51 12.04
CA LYS A 121 -1.41 2.55 12.26
C LYS A 121 -1.55 1.66 11.04
N VAL A 122 -1.62 0.35 11.29
CA VAL A 122 -1.81 -0.68 10.27
C VAL A 122 -3.21 -1.28 10.41
N GLY A 123 -4.05 -1.07 9.40
CA GLY A 123 -5.32 -1.77 9.24
C GLY A 123 -5.14 -3.03 8.40
N ILE A 124 -5.87 -4.10 8.69
CA ILE A 124 -5.77 -5.38 7.98
C ILE A 124 -7.17 -5.79 7.50
N ALA A 125 -7.31 -6.04 6.19
CA ALA A 125 -8.48 -6.66 5.59
C ALA A 125 -8.10 -8.08 5.13
N LEU A 126 -8.82 -9.07 5.65
CA LEU A 126 -8.62 -10.48 5.33
C LEU A 126 -9.81 -10.98 4.51
N LEU A 127 -9.53 -11.83 3.52
CA LEU A 127 -10.56 -12.64 2.87
C LEU A 127 -10.77 -13.88 3.74
N ILE A 128 -11.98 -14.03 4.26
CA ILE A 128 -12.50 -15.24 4.92
C ILE A 128 -13.11 -16.17 3.88
#